data_AF-A0A931SQ56-F1
#
_entry.id   AF-A0A931SQ56-F1
#
_cell.length_a   1.000
_cell.length_b   1.000
_cell.length_c   1.000
_cell.angle_alpha   90.00
_cell.angle_beta   90.00
_cell.angle_gamma   90.00
#
_symmetry.space_group_name_H-M   'P 1'
#
loop_
_entity.id
_entity.type
_entity.pdbx_description
1 polymer ?
#
loop_
_entity_poly.entity_id
_entity_poly.type
_entity_poly.pdbx_seq_one_letter_code
_entity_poly.pdbx_strand_id
1 'polypeptide(L)'
;MRTLPGEKSGIRKKKEGGFVLIYFLLLILVLLTGVGSFYAFGFADLRASTRTAWLSQALYVAEAGIDQKLTELATGSTANLTGTLNFDNLGTYQGAYDVFYGEVGPCQNQTGSCAVNPDSGAERLVTQYTTGDAVIFSTGTISQNGTLLAQKIVRMTVRRDPLFDPDGAVSINGVSSTAGSITVDGREHDRNGNLTGGAGTFGISTSGSRFSQGGNSKIGGNGLAPARPAPPGTIQLNAPLLPNTPEALLGLSAGALDRFKTDTPPAAPFNGVVYLTRSWTSANLDRSSGILIVHDDEGEAKLKNVSGTFKGVIITDDIEHINSNAKLIGALFGLKSEGVTLGNGNAEVLFSPEILAGLPLANYKVTSWEDSQND
;
A
#
# COMPACT_ATOMS: atom_id res chain seq x y z
N MET A 1 12.26 61.53 111.72
CA MET A 1 13.05 60.71 110.77
C MET A 1 12.13 59.59 110.29
N ARG A 2 11.58 59.72 109.07
CA ARG A 2 10.62 58.77 108.47
C ARG A 2 11.40 57.68 107.74
N THR A 3 11.33 56.45 108.21
CA THR A 3 11.85 55.26 107.53
C THR A 3 10.79 54.72 106.57
N LEU A 4 11.15 54.62 105.29
CA LEU A 4 10.32 54.09 104.21
C LEU A 4 10.32 52.54 104.23
N PRO A 5 9.23 51.88 103.80
CA PRO A 5 9.11 50.43 103.82
C PRO A 5 9.71 49.78 102.56
N GLY A 6 10.31 48.61 102.76
CA GLY A 6 10.95 47.81 101.72
C GLY A 6 9.97 47.16 100.74
N GLU A 7 10.27 47.33 99.46
CA GLU A 7 9.56 46.78 98.31
C GLU A 7 10.08 45.36 97.99
N LYS A 8 9.22 44.35 98.12
CA LYS A 8 9.53 42.96 97.74
C LYS A 8 9.33 42.76 96.24
N SER A 9 10.44 42.64 95.52
CA SER A 9 10.51 42.24 94.10
C SER A 9 10.01 40.81 93.89
N GLY A 10 8.76 40.66 93.46
CA GLY A 10 8.20 39.40 92.97
C GLY A 10 8.67 39.11 91.55
N ILE A 11 9.63 38.18 91.40
CA ILE A 11 10.08 37.67 90.10
C ILE A 11 8.92 36.90 89.45
N ARG A 12 8.17 37.58 88.56
CA ARG A 12 7.19 36.94 87.67
C ARG A 12 7.96 36.07 86.67
N LYS A 13 7.98 34.75 86.88
CA LYS A 13 8.36 33.77 85.84
C LYS A 13 7.46 34.01 84.62
N LYS A 14 7.99 34.69 83.60
CA LYS A 14 7.30 34.89 82.32
C LYS A 14 7.02 33.51 81.71
N LYS A 15 5.78 33.28 81.29
CA LYS A 15 5.32 32.04 80.65
C LYS A 15 5.92 31.94 79.24
N GLU A 16 7.20 31.60 79.12
CA GLU A 16 7.90 31.44 77.83
C GLU A 16 7.55 30.11 77.12
N GLY A 17 6.93 29.16 77.82
CA GLY A 17 6.57 27.84 77.26
C GLY A 17 5.50 27.86 76.17
N GLY A 18 4.65 28.90 76.09
CA GLY A 18 3.59 28.96 75.06
C GLY A 18 4.10 29.24 73.66
N PHE A 19 5.20 29.97 73.54
CA PHE A 19 5.74 30.41 72.24
C PHE A 19 6.47 29.28 71.51
N VAL A 20 7.18 28.42 72.26
CA VAL A 20 7.86 27.23 71.73
C VAL A 20 6.86 26.23 71.14
N LEU A 21 5.70 26.05 71.80
CA LEU A 21 4.67 25.14 71.33
C LEU A 21 4.08 25.59 69.98
N ILE A 22 3.86 26.90 69.80
CA ILE A 22 3.34 27.46 68.55
C ILE A 22 4.33 27.25 67.40
N TYR A 23 5.62 27.52 67.61
CA TYR A 23 6.64 27.27 66.58
C TYR A 23 6.77 25.80 66.22
N PHE A 24 6.70 24.91 67.21
CA PHE A 24 6.75 23.47 66.96
C PHE A 24 5.55 22.99 66.14
N LEU A 25 4.36 23.50 66.44
CA LEU A 25 3.13 23.16 65.70
C LEU A 25 3.15 23.71 64.26
N LEU A 26 3.69 24.91 64.05
CA LEU A 26 3.93 25.47 62.72
C LEU A 26 4.95 24.64 61.92
N LEU A 27 6.06 24.22 62.55
CA LEU A 27 7.06 23.35 61.91
C LEU A 27 6.43 22.03 61.46
N ILE A 28 5.63 21.40 62.32
CA ILE A 28 4.91 20.16 61.98
C ILE A 28 3.95 20.40 60.80
N LEU A 29 3.21 21.50 60.80
CA LEU A 29 2.30 21.84 59.70
C LEU A 29 3.06 22.00 58.37
N VAL A 30 4.20 22.69 58.38
CA VAL A 30 5.07 22.87 57.20
C VAL A 30 5.63 21.53 56.72
N LEU A 31 6.05 20.66 57.64
CA LEU A 31 6.55 19.33 57.28
C LEU A 31 5.44 18.44 56.69
N LEU A 32 4.24 18.43 57.29
CA LEU A 32 3.12 17.65 56.79
C LEU A 32 2.65 18.13 55.41
N THR A 33 2.61 19.44 55.19
CA THR A 33 2.26 20.01 53.88
C THR A 33 3.34 19.73 52.84
N GLY A 34 4.63 19.81 53.21
CA GLY A 34 5.75 19.46 52.34
C GLY A 34 5.72 17.99 51.92
N VAL A 35 5.55 17.07 52.88
CA VAL A 35 5.47 15.62 52.63
C VAL A 35 4.24 15.29 51.78
N GLY A 36 3.07 15.85 52.09
CA GLY A 36 1.87 15.65 51.30
C GLY A 36 2.01 16.12 49.85
N SER A 37 2.65 17.28 49.63
CA SER A 37 2.92 17.80 48.30
C SER A 37 3.89 16.92 47.51
N PHE A 38 4.94 16.41 48.16
CA PHE A 38 5.90 15.50 47.53
C PHE A 38 5.24 14.18 47.09
N TYR A 39 4.39 13.59 47.93
CA TYR A 39 3.62 12.39 47.55
C TYR A 39 2.65 12.66 46.41
N ALA A 40 1.90 13.77 46.45
CA ALA A 40 0.97 14.14 45.39
C ALA A 40 1.69 14.31 44.04
N PHE A 41 2.86 14.96 44.04
CA PHE A 41 3.68 15.11 42.85
C PHE A 41 4.18 13.77 42.32
N GLY A 42 4.71 12.90 43.20
CA GLY A 42 5.18 11.57 42.80
C GLY A 42 4.07 10.69 42.20
N PHE A 43 2.85 10.74 42.74
CA PHE A 43 1.72 10.01 42.15
C PHE A 43 1.26 10.60 40.80
N ALA A 44 1.30 11.92 40.64
CA ALA A 44 0.98 12.55 39.36
C ALA A 44 2.00 12.16 38.29
N ASP A 45 3.29 12.15 38.64
CA ASP A 45 4.39 11.76 37.73
C ASP A 45 4.31 10.27 37.37
N LEU A 46 4.04 9.39 38.34
CA LEU A 46 3.81 7.97 38.07
C LEU A 46 2.63 7.75 37.11
N ARG A 47 1.50 8.46 37.29
CA ARG A 47 0.34 8.36 36.39
C ARG A 47 0.64 8.89 34.99
N ALA A 48 1.39 9.99 34.90
CA ALA A 48 1.81 10.55 33.62
C ALA A 48 2.76 9.60 32.88
N SER A 49 3.72 9.00 33.59
CA SER A 49 4.65 8.01 33.04
C SER A 49 3.92 6.75 32.56
N THR A 50 2.96 6.22 33.35
CA THR A 50 2.18 5.05 32.91
C THR A 50 1.30 5.37 31.72
N ARG A 51 0.66 6.55 31.68
CA ARG A 51 -0.13 6.98 30.52
C ARG A 51 0.72 7.07 29.25
N THR A 52 1.92 7.64 29.36
CA THR A 52 2.86 7.76 28.24
C THR A 52 3.29 6.39 27.72
N ALA A 53 3.53 5.42 28.61
CA ALA A 53 3.84 4.05 28.24
C ALA A 53 2.68 3.38 27.49
N TRP A 54 1.44 3.50 27.98
CA TRP A 54 0.26 2.94 27.30
C TRP A 54 -0.02 3.59 25.94
N LEU A 55 0.17 4.91 25.81
CA LEU A 55 0.03 5.60 24.54
C LEU A 55 1.07 5.16 23.52
N SER A 56 2.31 4.92 23.95
CA SER A 56 3.37 4.39 23.09
C SER A 56 3.03 2.96 22.63
N GLN A 57 2.52 2.12 23.53
CA GLN A 57 2.05 0.77 23.18
C GLN A 57 0.87 0.82 22.19
N ALA A 58 -0.11 1.70 22.41
CA ALA A 58 -1.24 1.89 21.50
C ALA A 58 -0.78 2.33 20.11
N LEU A 59 0.24 3.20 20.03
CA LEU A 59 0.85 3.60 18.76
C LEU A 59 1.47 2.42 18.01
N TYR A 60 2.31 1.60 18.67
CA TYR A 60 2.89 0.42 18.04
C TYR A 60 1.84 -0.59 17.55
N VAL A 61 0.75 -0.76 18.30
CA VAL A 61 -0.37 -1.61 17.90
C VAL A 61 -1.07 -1.04 16.66
N ALA A 62 -1.25 0.28 16.59
CA ALA A 62 -1.81 0.94 15.41
C ALA A 62 -0.89 0.81 14.19
N GLU A 63 0.42 0.97 14.35
CA GLU A 63 1.44 0.80 13.29
C GLU A 63 1.40 -0.62 12.69
N ALA A 64 1.36 -1.65 13.54
CA ALA A 64 1.24 -3.03 13.08
C ALA A 64 -0.05 -3.28 12.27
N GLY A 65 -1.17 -2.64 12.66
CA GLY A 65 -2.41 -2.70 11.89
C GLY A 65 -2.29 -2.04 10.51
N ILE A 66 -1.51 -0.96 10.39
CA ILE A 66 -1.17 -0.34 9.10
C ILE A 66 -0.34 -1.29 8.23
N ASP A 67 0.72 -1.88 8.78
CA ASP A 67 1.61 -2.77 8.03
C ASP A 67 0.86 -3.99 7.49
N GLN A 68 -0.03 -4.57 8.30
CA GLN A 68 -0.88 -5.65 7.84
C GLN A 68 -1.87 -5.19 6.75
N LYS A 69 -2.46 -4.00 6.89
CA LYS A 69 -3.38 -3.47 5.88
C LYS A 69 -2.66 -3.20 4.56
N LEU A 70 -1.44 -2.65 4.58
CA LEU A 70 -0.60 -2.50 3.40
C LEU A 70 -0.34 -3.84 2.72
N THR A 71 -0.02 -4.87 3.50
CA THR A 71 0.19 -6.24 2.99
C THR A 71 -1.07 -6.77 2.32
N GLU A 72 -2.24 -6.60 2.93
CA GLU A 72 -3.51 -6.99 2.33
C GLU A 72 -3.82 -6.25 1.03
N LEU A 73 -3.64 -4.92 1.03
CA LEU A 73 -3.87 -4.06 -0.13
C LEU A 73 -2.97 -4.43 -1.29
N ALA A 74 -1.69 -4.75 -1.03
CA ALA A 74 -0.76 -5.19 -2.05
C ALA A 74 -1.26 -6.45 -2.77
N THR A 75 -2.01 -7.28 -2.05
CA THR A 75 -2.65 -8.49 -2.60
C THR A 75 -4.08 -8.28 -3.12
N GLY A 76 -4.57 -7.04 -3.15
CA GLY A 76 -5.89 -6.66 -3.66
C GLY A 76 -7.05 -6.77 -2.65
N SER A 77 -6.78 -7.05 -1.37
CA SER A 77 -7.83 -7.12 -0.33
C SER A 77 -8.14 -5.73 0.23
N THR A 78 -9.38 -5.27 0.01
CA THR A 78 -9.90 -3.99 0.56
C THR A 78 -10.75 -4.18 1.82
N ALA A 79 -10.87 -5.40 2.35
CA ALA A 79 -11.70 -5.67 3.53
C ALA A 79 -11.15 -4.96 4.79
N ASN A 80 -12.01 -4.63 5.75
CA ASN A 80 -11.54 -4.11 7.03
C ASN A 80 -10.81 -5.21 7.82
N LEU A 81 -9.76 -4.81 8.53
CA LEU A 81 -8.95 -5.66 9.38
C LEU A 81 -9.33 -5.46 10.84
N THR A 82 -9.47 -6.57 11.55
CA THR A 82 -9.52 -6.58 13.01
C THR A 82 -8.60 -7.67 13.48
N GLY A 83 -7.73 -7.36 14.44
CA GLY A 83 -6.86 -8.36 15.03
C GLY A 83 -6.38 -8.00 16.42
N THR A 84 -5.75 -8.99 17.05
CA THR A 84 -5.22 -8.90 18.40
C THR A 84 -3.74 -9.24 18.33
N LEU A 85 -2.88 -8.37 18.87
CA LEU A 85 -1.47 -8.69 19.02
C LEU A 85 -1.29 -9.42 20.34
N ASN A 86 -0.80 -10.66 20.28
CA ASN A 86 -0.50 -11.48 21.45
C ASN A 86 0.84 -11.07 22.11
N PHE A 87 1.00 -9.79 22.43
CA PHE A 87 1.96 -9.37 23.45
C PHE A 87 1.22 -9.37 24.78
N ASP A 88 1.25 -10.50 25.49
CA ASP A 88 0.67 -10.68 26.83
C ASP A 88 -0.81 -10.23 26.98
N ASN A 89 -1.62 -10.35 25.92
CA ASN A 89 -3.02 -9.88 25.85
C ASN A 89 -3.23 -8.36 26.05
N LEU A 90 -2.22 -7.52 25.78
CA LEU A 90 -2.28 -6.11 26.15
C LEU A 90 -2.98 -5.19 25.14
N GLY A 91 -3.27 -5.63 23.89
CA GLY A 91 -3.92 -4.74 22.93
C GLY A 91 -4.58 -5.38 21.71
N THR A 92 -5.54 -4.65 21.15
CA THR A 92 -6.20 -4.96 19.87
C THR A 92 -5.97 -3.81 18.89
N TYR A 93 -5.92 -4.13 17.60
CA TYR A 93 -5.98 -3.13 16.53
C TYR A 93 -7.22 -3.35 15.67
N GLN A 94 -7.70 -2.24 15.13
CA GLN A 94 -8.70 -2.23 14.08
C GLN A 94 -8.17 -1.36 12.95
N GLY A 95 -7.92 -1.97 11.79
CA GLY A 95 -7.48 -1.31 10.57
C GLY A 95 -8.66 -1.14 9.61
N ALA A 96 -8.94 0.08 9.19
CA ALA A 96 -9.92 0.37 8.15
C ALA A 96 -9.21 0.96 6.93
N TYR A 97 -9.71 0.60 5.75
CA TYR A 97 -9.25 1.14 4.49
C TYR A 97 -10.39 1.89 3.82
N ASP A 98 -10.14 3.16 3.48
CA ASP A 98 -11.10 3.97 2.75
C ASP A 98 -10.43 4.54 1.50
N VAL A 99 -11.12 4.40 0.36
CA VAL A 99 -10.62 4.89 -0.93
C VAL A 99 -11.42 6.11 -1.31
N PHE A 100 -10.74 7.25 -1.35
CA PHE A 100 -11.31 8.47 -1.89
C PHE A 100 -11.27 8.42 -3.41
N TYR A 101 -12.35 7.90 -4.02
CA TYR A 101 -12.56 8.00 -5.45
C TYR A 101 -13.25 9.34 -5.78
N GLY A 102 -12.47 10.35 -6.17
CA GLY A 102 -13.00 11.50 -6.88
C GLY A 102 -12.57 12.85 -6.33
N GLU A 103 -12.48 13.81 -7.26
CA GLU A 103 -12.33 15.24 -7.01
C GLU A 103 -13.07 15.65 -5.75
N VAL A 104 -12.45 16.45 -4.89
CA VAL A 104 -13.10 17.06 -3.73
C VAL A 104 -14.14 18.07 -4.26
N GLY A 105 -15.25 17.55 -4.81
CA GLY A 105 -16.50 18.29 -4.89
C GLY A 105 -16.83 18.65 -3.44
N PRO A 106 -17.11 19.93 -3.14
CA PRO A 106 -17.45 20.31 -1.78
C PRO A 106 -18.59 19.40 -1.32
N CYS A 107 -18.44 18.76 -0.16
CA CYS A 107 -19.47 17.91 0.42
C CYS A 107 -20.73 18.76 0.70
N GLN A 108 -21.54 19.01 -0.33
CA GLN A 108 -22.81 19.67 -0.23
C GLN A 108 -23.89 18.59 -0.18
N ASN A 109 -24.33 18.31 1.04
CA ASN A 109 -25.68 17.85 1.34
C ASN A 109 -26.17 16.60 0.60
N GLN A 110 -25.42 15.50 0.62
CA GLN A 110 -26.03 14.19 0.42
C GLN A 110 -26.04 13.38 1.71
N THR A 111 -27.26 13.11 2.15
CA THR A 111 -27.69 12.42 3.38
C THR A 111 -27.35 10.93 3.40
N GLY A 112 -26.31 10.51 2.66
CA GLY A 112 -25.85 9.13 2.55
C GLY A 112 -24.41 9.00 3.04
N SER A 113 -24.25 8.74 4.34
CA SER A 113 -23.10 8.08 4.98
C SER A 113 -21.69 8.37 4.44
N CYS A 114 -21.24 9.63 4.51
CA CYS A 114 -19.85 9.94 4.84
C CYS A 114 -19.69 10.13 6.36
N ALA A 115 -20.49 9.39 7.14
CA ALA A 115 -20.49 9.46 8.60
C ALA A 115 -19.36 8.58 9.13
N VAL A 116 -18.14 9.12 9.11
CA VAL A 116 -17.23 8.82 10.22
C VAL A 116 -17.93 9.41 11.45
N ASN A 117 -18.33 8.55 12.38
CA ASN A 117 -19.13 8.91 13.54
C ASN A 117 -18.50 10.11 14.30
N PRO A 118 -19.16 11.29 14.35
CA PRO A 118 -18.58 12.52 14.88
C PRO A 118 -18.56 12.64 16.41
N ASP A 119 -18.93 11.59 17.16
CA ASP A 119 -19.01 11.64 18.63
C ASP A 119 -17.64 11.61 19.35
N SER A 120 -16.51 11.69 18.64
CA SER A 120 -15.16 11.71 19.25
C SER A 120 -14.49 13.09 19.36
N GLY A 121 -15.16 14.19 18.97
CA GLY A 121 -14.64 15.54 19.22
C GLY A 121 -13.35 15.91 18.47
N ALA A 122 -12.89 15.10 17.51
CA ALA A 122 -11.72 15.42 16.70
C ALA A 122 -12.04 16.53 15.68
N GLU A 123 -11.28 17.64 15.73
CA GLU A 123 -11.32 18.68 14.70
C GLU A 123 -11.12 18.06 13.31
N ARG A 124 -12.06 18.33 12.42
CA ARG A 124 -12.11 17.75 11.08
C ARG A 124 -11.07 18.45 10.19
N LEU A 125 -9.84 17.94 10.18
CA LEU A 125 -8.83 18.33 9.20
C LEU A 125 -9.30 17.87 7.80
N VAL A 126 -9.80 18.81 7.00
CA VAL A 126 -10.10 18.60 5.59
C VAL A 126 -8.79 18.68 4.82
N THR A 127 -7.99 17.63 4.86
CA THR A 127 -6.81 17.48 4.01
C THR A 127 -7.30 17.21 2.59
N GLN A 128 -6.97 18.08 1.63
CA GLN A 128 -7.28 17.85 0.22
C GLN A 128 -6.44 16.68 -0.30
N TYR A 129 -7.10 15.62 -0.77
CA TYR A 129 -6.45 14.46 -1.37
C TYR A 129 -6.31 14.64 -2.89
N THR A 130 -5.16 14.24 -3.43
CA THR A 130 -4.97 14.15 -4.89
C THR A 130 -5.68 12.91 -5.41
N THR A 131 -6.23 12.97 -6.62
CA THR A 131 -6.81 11.81 -7.30
C THR A 131 -5.78 10.67 -7.37
N GLY A 132 -6.09 9.51 -6.78
CA GLY A 132 -5.20 8.34 -6.72
C GLY A 132 -4.53 8.08 -5.36
N ASP A 133 -4.72 8.97 -4.40
CA ASP A 133 -4.34 8.75 -3.00
C ASP A 133 -5.48 8.02 -2.25
N ALA A 134 -5.13 7.06 -1.40
CA ALA A 134 -6.03 6.36 -0.48
C ALA A 134 -5.57 6.57 0.96
N VAL A 135 -6.49 6.42 1.92
CA VAL A 135 -6.19 6.66 3.34
C VAL A 135 -6.42 5.38 4.13
N ILE A 136 -5.42 5.01 4.91
CA ILE A 136 -5.49 3.91 5.86
C ILE A 136 -5.64 4.50 7.25
N PHE A 137 -6.63 4.01 8.00
CA PHE A 137 -6.79 4.31 9.41
C PHE A 137 -6.48 3.06 10.21
N SER A 138 -5.71 3.20 11.28
CA SER A 138 -5.53 2.12 12.25
C SER A 138 -5.65 2.66 13.65
N THR A 139 -6.53 2.02 14.42
CA THR A 139 -6.77 2.35 15.81
C THR A 139 -6.15 1.27 16.68
N GLY A 140 -5.10 1.63 17.42
CA GLY A 140 -4.50 0.79 18.43
C GLY A 140 -5.15 1.06 19.79
N THR A 141 -5.58 -0.02 20.46
CA THR A 141 -6.33 0.05 21.70
C THR A 141 -5.64 -0.81 22.76
N ILE A 142 -5.30 -0.22 23.91
CA ILE A 142 -4.76 -0.93 25.07
C ILE A 142 -5.85 -0.97 26.13
N SER A 143 -6.19 -2.19 26.59
CA SER A 143 -7.19 -2.39 27.63
C SER A 143 -6.70 -3.38 28.67
N GLN A 144 -7.11 -3.19 29.92
CA GLN A 144 -6.84 -4.12 31.01
C GLN A 144 -8.14 -4.39 31.75
N ASN A 145 -8.51 -5.68 31.86
CA ASN A 145 -9.76 -6.10 32.50
C ASN A 145 -11.01 -5.38 31.93
N GLY A 146 -11.03 -5.15 30.61
CA GLY A 146 -12.13 -4.45 29.92
C GLY A 146 -12.14 -2.93 30.09
N THR A 147 -11.22 -2.35 30.85
CA THR A 147 -11.05 -0.90 30.97
C THR A 147 -10.10 -0.42 29.89
N LEU A 148 -10.53 0.56 29.09
CA LEU A 148 -9.67 1.25 28.13
C LEU A 148 -8.61 2.06 28.87
N LEU A 149 -7.33 1.76 28.62
CA LEU A 149 -6.19 2.47 29.22
C LEU A 149 -5.62 3.54 28.28
N ALA A 150 -5.55 3.22 26.99
CA ALA A 150 -5.08 4.13 25.96
C ALA A 150 -5.67 3.75 24.59
N GLN A 151 -5.85 4.76 23.75
CA GLN A 151 -6.24 4.61 22.35
C GLN A 151 -5.38 5.56 21.52
N LYS A 152 -4.96 5.10 20.35
CA LYS A 152 -4.22 5.90 19.38
C LYS A 152 -4.75 5.65 17.98
N ILE A 153 -4.94 6.71 17.20
CA ILE A 153 -5.39 6.61 15.81
C ILE A 153 -4.28 7.13 14.92
N VAL A 154 -3.77 6.22 14.10
CA VAL A 154 -2.79 6.54 13.06
C VAL A 154 -3.50 6.60 11.73
N ARG A 155 -3.17 7.64 10.97
CA ARG A 155 -3.67 7.87 9.62
C ARG A 155 -2.48 7.90 8.66
N MET A 156 -2.57 7.11 7.61
CA MET A 156 -1.54 7.06 6.59
C MET A 156 -2.15 7.28 5.21
N THR A 157 -1.60 8.22 4.47
CA THR A 157 -1.98 8.44 3.07
C THR A 157 -1.04 7.63 2.19
N VAL A 158 -1.60 6.76 1.37
CA VAL A 158 -0.86 5.94 0.43
C VAL A 158 -1.25 6.32 -0.99
N ARG A 159 -0.27 6.35 -1.88
CA ARG A 159 -0.50 6.44 -3.31
C ARG A 159 -0.37 5.05 -3.90
N ARG A 160 -1.33 4.70 -4.74
CA ARG A 160 -1.24 3.51 -5.56
C ARG A 160 -0.22 3.76 -6.68
N ASP A 161 0.93 3.11 -6.60
CA ASP A 161 1.92 3.11 -7.66
C ASP A 161 1.65 1.92 -8.60
N PRO A 162 1.85 2.09 -9.93
CA PRO A 162 1.79 0.96 -10.85
C PRO A 162 2.80 -0.10 -10.42
N LEU A 163 2.43 -1.39 -10.57
CA LEU A 163 3.28 -2.51 -10.17
C LEU A 163 4.65 -2.47 -10.86
N PHE A 164 4.66 -1.99 -12.08
CA PHE A 164 5.84 -1.86 -12.93
C PHE A 164 5.56 -0.81 -14.01
N ASP A 165 6.62 -0.31 -14.64
CA ASP A 165 6.57 0.57 -15.81
C ASP A 165 7.18 -0.19 -17.00
N PRO A 166 6.38 -0.70 -17.96
CA PRO A 166 6.91 -1.50 -19.05
C PRO A 166 7.71 -0.64 -20.03
N ASP A 167 8.93 -1.07 -20.32
CA ASP A 167 9.77 -0.49 -21.37
C ASP A 167 9.15 -0.65 -22.77
N GLY A 168 8.17 -1.53 -22.96
CA GLY A 168 7.40 -1.62 -24.20
C GLY A 168 6.07 -2.35 -24.03
N ALA A 169 5.15 -2.18 -24.99
CA ALA A 169 3.88 -2.94 -25.04
C ALA A 169 4.13 -4.44 -24.93
N VAL A 170 5.23 -4.90 -25.53
CA VAL A 170 5.81 -6.22 -25.32
C VAL A 170 7.25 -6.07 -24.83
N SER A 171 7.55 -6.63 -23.66
CA SER A 171 8.90 -6.64 -23.07
C SER A 171 9.40 -8.09 -22.96
N ILE A 172 10.55 -8.41 -23.55
CA ILE A 172 11.03 -9.82 -23.63
C ILE A 172 12.52 -9.93 -23.34
N ASN A 173 12.92 -10.99 -22.64
CA ASN A 173 14.32 -11.33 -22.48
C ASN A 173 15.00 -11.91 -23.74
N GLY A 174 16.22 -11.43 -24.01
CA GLY A 174 17.12 -11.89 -25.07
C GLY A 174 16.58 -11.81 -26.49
N VAL A 175 16.93 -12.75 -27.38
CA VAL A 175 16.66 -12.57 -28.81
C VAL A 175 15.21 -12.91 -29.15
N SER A 176 14.52 -11.95 -29.73
CA SER A 176 13.11 -12.08 -30.12
C SER A 176 12.86 -11.77 -31.60
N SER A 177 11.71 -12.23 -32.08
CA SER A 177 11.22 -11.91 -33.42
C SER A 177 9.70 -11.79 -33.44
N THR A 178 9.15 -11.21 -34.51
CA THR A 178 7.72 -11.31 -34.82
C THR A 178 7.49 -12.14 -36.07
N ALA A 179 6.33 -12.79 -36.16
CA ALA A 179 5.88 -13.49 -37.36
C ALA A 179 4.37 -13.28 -37.58
N GLY A 180 3.85 -13.77 -38.72
CA GLY A 180 2.45 -13.58 -39.10
C GLY A 180 2.09 -12.10 -39.35
N SER A 181 0.86 -11.70 -39.02
CA SER A 181 0.31 -10.36 -39.27
C SER A 181 0.01 -9.62 -37.94
N ILE A 182 0.75 -9.92 -36.89
CA ILE A 182 0.56 -9.31 -35.57
C ILE A 182 0.81 -7.78 -35.63
N THR A 183 -0.04 -7.01 -34.95
CA THR A 183 0.16 -5.58 -34.73
C THR A 183 0.54 -5.35 -33.28
N VAL A 184 1.68 -4.71 -33.05
CA VAL A 184 2.13 -4.27 -31.72
C VAL A 184 2.17 -2.76 -31.71
N ASP A 185 1.42 -2.14 -30.82
CA ASP A 185 1.26 -0.69 -30.75
C ASP A 185 1.56 -0.18 -29.32
N GLY A 186 2.76 0.40 -29.17
CA GLY A 186 3.23 1.00 -27.92
C GLY A 186 2.63 2.37 -27.58
N ARG A 187 1.82 2.96 -28.47
CA ARG A 187 1.14 4.23 -28.17
C ARG A 187 0.10 4.05 -27.08
N GLU A 188 -0.30 5.14 -26.42
CA GLU A 188 -1.30 5.04 -25.36
C GLU A 188 -2.70 4.75 -25.91
N HIS A 189 -3.29 3.68 -25.39
CA HIS A 189 -4.68 3.33 -25.61
C HIS A 189 -5.49 3.41 -24.31
N ASP A 190 -6.76 3.76 -24.45
CA ASP A 190 -7.76 3.68 -23.38
C ASP A 190 -8.13 2.22 -23.06
N ARG A 191 -8.97 2.02 -22.04
CA ARG A 191 -9.51 0.71 -21.65
C ARG A 191 -10.27 -0.05 -22.74
N ASN A 192 -10.63 0.58 -23.86
CA ASN A 192 -11.35 -0.01 -24.98
C ASN A 192 -10.43 -0.29 -26.19
N GLY A 193 -9.17 0.13 -26.11
CA GLY A 193 -8.19 0.00 -27.18
C GLY A 193 -8.30 1.12 -28.22
N ASN A 194 -8.80 2.30 -27.85
CA ASN A 194 -8.75 3.50 -28.69
C ASN A 194 -7.53 4.34 -28.32
N LEU A 195 -6.91 5.01 -29.29
CA LEU A 195 -5.79 5.91 -29.04
C LEU A 195 -6.22 7.13 -28.21
N THR A 196 -5.44 7.47 -27.18
CA THR A 196 -5.66 8.66 -26.34
C THR A 196 -4.84 9.87 -26.80
N GLY A 197 -3.89 9.67 -27.73
CA GLY A 197 -3.01 10.71 -28.25
C GLY A 197 -1.68 10.85 -27.51
N GLY A 198 -1.46 10.11 -26.41
CA GLY A 198 -0.17 10.05 -25.73
C GLY A 198 0.88 9.26 -26.51
N ALA A 199 2.15 9.60 -26.30
CA ALA A 199 3.27 8.95 -26.98
C ALA A 199 3.42 7.47 -26.57
N GLY A 200 3.07 7.14 -25.33
CA GLY A 200 3.19 5.78 -24.79
C GLY A 200 4.63 5.34 -24.62
N THR A 201 4.87 4.07 -24.88
CA THR A 201 6.15 3.38 -24.70
C THR A 201 6.62 2.78 -26.04
N PHE A 202 7.70 2.00 -26.04
CA PHE A 202 8.13 1.26 -27.22
C PHE A 202 7.08 0.21 -27.61
N GLY A 203 7.01 -0.16 -28.88
CA GLY A 203 6.21 -1.32 -29.27
C GLY A 203 6.78 -2.60 -28.69
N ILE A 204 8.09 -2.77 -28.87
CA ILE A 204 8.83 -3.92 -28.36
C ILE A 204 10.07 -3.40 -27.64
N SER A 205 10.27 -3.87 -26.41
CA SER A 205 11.52 -3.74 -25.68
C SER A 205 12.13 -5.12 -25.45
N THR A 206 13.41 -5.27 -25.76
CA THR A 206 14.07 -6.56 -25.61
C THR A 206 15.50 -6.44 -25.14
N SER A 207 15.92 -7.33 -24.23
CA SER A 207 17.30 -7.35 -23.73
C SER A 207 18.29 -7.99 -24.70
N GLY A 208 17.80 -8.60 -25.79
CA GLY A 208 18.64 -9.09 -26.87
C GLY A 208 19.27 -7.97 -27.71
N SER A 209 20.42 -8.25 -28.29
CA SER A 209 21.13 -7.35 -29.20
C SER A 209 20.56 -7.30 -30.61
N ARG A 210 19.58 -8.16 -30.91
CA ARG A 210 18.93 -8.25 -32.23
C ARG A 210 17.45 -8.55 -32.08
N PHE A 211 16.67 -7.99 -33.00
CA PHE A 211 15.25 -8.27 -33.20
C PHE A 211 14.97 -8.46 -34.68
N SER A 212 14.13 -9.43 -35.04
CA SER A 212 13.75 -9.68 -36.43
C SER A 212 12.25 -9.50 -36.66
N GLN A 213 11.86 -8.64 -37.60
CA GLN A 213 10.47 -8.42 -37.98
C GLN A 213 10.08 -9.32 -39.18
N GLY A 214 9.55 -10.51 -38.90
CA GLY A 214 9.08 -11.46 -39.91
C GLY A 214 7.63 -11.22 -40.37
N GLY A 215 7.18 -11.93 -41.41
CA GLY A 215 5.78 -11.97 -41.86
C GLY A 215 5.25 -10.67 -42.50
N ASN A 216 4.09 -10.21 -42.03
CA ASN A 216 3.45 -8.92 -42.30
C ASN A 216 3.22 -8.13 -40.99
N SER A 217 3.93 -8.47 -39.92
CA SER A 217 3.79 -7.82 -38.62
C SER A 217 4.04 -6.31 -38.72
N LYS A 218 3.33 -5.52 -37.91
CA LYS A 218 3.44 -4.07 -37.79
C LYS A 218 3.81 -3.70 -36.36
N ILE A 219 4.76 -2.80 -36.19
CA ILE A 219 5.23 -2.38 -34.86
C ILE A 219 5.24 -0.85 -34.82
N GLY A 220 4.65 -0.29 -33.77
CA GLY A 220 4.57 1.14 -33.47
C GLY A 220 4.81 1.40 -31.98
N GLY A 221 4.99 2.65 -31.59
CA GLY A 221 5.35 3.07 -30.23
C GLY A 221 5.99 4.45 -30.22
N ASN A 222 6.20 5.05 -29.04
CA ASN A 222 6.77 6.39 -28.87
C ASN A 222 6.10 7.44 -29.78
N GLY A 223 4.77 7.41 -29.86
CA GLY A 223 3.93 8.30 -30.67
C GLY A 223 3.84 7.91 -32.15
N LEU A 224 4.65 6.96 -32.64
CA LEU A 224 4.67 6.54 -34.04
C LEU A 224 3.70 5.38 -34.29
N ALA A 225 2.92 5.49 -35.36
CA ALA A 225 1.93 4.47 -35.73
C ALA A 225 2.59 3.15 -36.20
N PRO A 226 1.94 1.99 -35.98
CA PRO A 226 2.48 0.71 -36.43
C PRO A 226 2.72 0.62 -37.93
N ALA A 227 3.95 0.25 -38.32
CA ALA A 227 4.33 0.09 -39.72
C ALA A 227 5.26 -1.13 -39.97
N ARG A 228 5.51 -1.40 -41.25
CA ARG A 228 6.46 -2.42 -41.74
C ARG A 228 7.29 -1.82 -42.90
N PRO A 229 8.62 -1.71 -42.79
CA PRO A 229 9.41 -1.97 -41.57
C PRO A 229 8.97 -1.08 -40.40
N ALA A 230 9.24 -1.52 -39.18
CA ALA A 230 8.98 -0.75 -37.97
C ALA A 230 9.68 0.61 -38.06
N PRO A 231 9.02 1.73 -37.68
CA PRO A 231 9.67 3.03 -37.68
C PRO A 231 10.87 3.05 -36.71
N PRO A 232 11.95 3.80 -37.01
CA PRO A 232 13.07 3.95 -36.07
C PRO A 232 12.59 4.49 -34.72
N GLY A 233 13.07 3.89 -33.64
CA GLY A 233 12.70 4.29 -32.27
C GLY A 233 11.46 3.60 -31.70
N THR A 234 10.78 2.71 -32.44
CA THR A 234 9.65 1.92 -31.90
C THR A 234 10.06 0.59 -31.29
N ILE A 235 11.31 0.17 -31.51
CA ILE A 235 11.91 -1.06 -30.96
C ILE A 235 13.13 -0.66 -30.14
N GLN A 236 13.18 -1.09 -28.88
CA GLN A 236 14.35 -0.95 -28.01
C GLN A 236 15.12 -2.27 -27.98
N LEU A 237 16.41 -2.21 -28.28
CA LEU A 237 17.34 -3.34 -28.18
C LEU A 237 18.28 -3.14 -26.99
N ASN A 238 18.81 -4.22 -26.43
CA ASN A 238 19.68 -4.20 -25.26
C ASN A 238 19.05 -3.48 -24.04
N ALA A 239 17.73 -3.62 -23.87
CA ALA A 239 17.06 -3.19 -22.64
C ALA A 239 17.61 -3.95 -21.42
N PRO A 240 17.45 -3.43 -20.18
CA PRO A 240 17.76 -4.19 -18.98
C PRO A 240 17.08 -5.56 -18.98
N LEU A 241 17.75 -6.56 -18.42
CA LEU A 241 17.16 -7.90 -18.28
C LEU A 241 15.96 -7.83 -17.34
N LEU A 242 14.81 -8.36 -17.77
CA LEU A 242 13.65 -8.53 -16.90
C LEU A 242 13.98 -9.55 -15.81
N PRO A 243 13.45 -9.39 -14.58
CA PRO A 243 13.53 -10.43 -13.57
C PRO A 243 12.99 -11.77 -14.10
N ASN A 244 13.59 -12.87 -13.66
CA ASN A 244 13.25 -14.21 -14.13
C ASN A 244 12.08 -14.86 -13.37
N THR A 245 11.44 -14.15 -12.45
CA THR A 245 10.23 -14.61 -11.76
C THR A 245 9.11 -13.57 -11.86
N PRO A 246 7.84 -14.00 -11.94
CA PRO A 246 6.69 -13.09 -11.96
C PRO A 246 6.63 -12.18 -10.72
N GLU A 247 6.94 -12.69 -9.53
CA GLU A 247 6.97 -11.90 -8.29
C GLU A 247 7.97 -10.75 -8.39
N ALA A 248 9.21 -11.04 -8.81
CA ALA A 248 10.25 -10.02 -8.90
C ALA A 248 9.92 -8.98 -10.00
N LEU A 249 9.32 -9.41 -11.11
CA LEU A 249 8.84 -8.49 -12.15
C LEU A 249 7.74 -7.55 -11.63
N LEU A 250 6.85 -8.04 -10.76
CA LEU A 250 5.78 -7.24 -10.14
C LEU A 250 6.24 -6.46 -8.89
N GLY A 251 7.50 -6.58 -8.49
CA GLY A 251 8.02 -5.95 -7.27
C GLY A 251 7.52 -6.59 -5.97
N LEU A 252 7.08 -7.85 -6.02
CA LEU A 252 6.55 -8.59 -4.89
C LEU A 252 7.63 -9.47 -4.24
N SER A 253 7.44 -9.80 -2.96
CA SER A 253 8.28 -10.79 -2.29
C SER A 253 8.06 -12.19 -2.86
N ALA A 254 9.09 -13.04 -2.84
CA ALA A 254 8.97 -14.44 -3.23
C ALA A 254 7.83 -15.14 -2.46
N GLY A 255 7.01 -15.93 -3.16
CA GLY A 255 5.85 -16.64 -2.60
C GLY A 255 4.58 -15.80 -2.44
N ALA A 256 4.61 -14.48 -2.70
CA ALA A 256 3.42 -13.62 -2.58
C ALA A 256 2.26 -14.05 -3.50
N LEU A 257 2.58 -14.76 -4.60
CA LEU A 257 1.59 -15.22 -5.57
C LEU A 257 1.19 -16.69 -5.39
N ASP A 258 1.74 -17.42 -4.40
CA ASP A 258 1.51 -18.86 -4.24
C ASP A 258 0.02 -19.20 -4.10
N ARG A 259 -0.75 -18.33 -3.46
CA ARG A 259 -2.21 -18.51 -3.29
C ARG A 259 -3.01 -18.47 -4.59
N PHE A 260 -2.43 -17.96 -5.68
CA PHE A 260 -3.06 -17.88 -7.00
C PHE A 260 -2.60 -19.01 -7.93
N LYS A 261 -1.60 -19.80 -7.52
CA LYS A 261 -1.07 -20.90 -8.32
C LYS A 261 -2.13 -21.97 -8.51
N THR A 262 -2.33 -22.37 -9.76
CA THR A 262 -3.17 -23.48 -10.16
C THR A 262 -2.54 -24.20 -11.34
N ASP A 263 -2.77 -25.49 -11.45
CA ASP A 263 -2.42 -26.25 -12.64
C ASP A 263 -3.54 -26.23 -13.68
N THR A 264 -4.74 -25.74 -13.35
CA THR A 264 -5.91 -25.90 -14.21
C THR A 264 -6.28 -24.56 -14.86
N PRO A 265 -6.26 -24.45 -16.20
CA PRO A 265 -6.73 -23.25 -16.88
C PRO A 265 -8.14 -22.84 -16.43
N PRO A 266 -8.35 -21.57 -16.08
CA PRO A 266 -9.67 -21.10 -15.67
C PRO A 266 -10.65 -21.13 -16.86
N ALA A 267 -11.94 -21.24 -16.55
CA ALA A 267 -12.97 -20.98 -17.54
C ALA A 267 -12.98 -19.49 -17.91
N ALA A 268 -13.11 -19.18 -19.20
CA ALA A 268 -13.26 -17.80 -19.67
C ALA A 268 -14.75 -17.38 -19.71
N PRO A 269 -15.08 -16.10 -19.45
CA PRO A 269 -14.15 -15.04 -19.05
C PRO A 269 -13.77 -15.16 -17.56
N PHE A 270 -12.53 -14.77 -17.24
CA PHE A 270 -12.05 -14.65 -15.86
C PHE A 270 -11.61 -13.22 -15.55
N ASN A 271 -11.66 -12.84 -14.27
CA ASN A 271 -11.24 -11.53 -13.78
C ASN A 271 -10.34 -11.71 -12.55
N GLY A 272 -9.24 -10.95 -12.47
CA GLY A 272 -8.33 -10.97 -11.33
C GLY A 272 -6.97 -11.58 -11.67
N VAL A 273 -6.33 -12.24 -10.70
CA VAL A 273 -5.02 -12.86 -10.86
C VAL A 273 -5.20 -14.35 -11.16
N VAL A 274 -4.61 -14.82 -12.24
CA VAL A 274 -4.54 -16.23 -12.62
C VAL A 274 -3.07 -16.59 -12.77
N TYR A 275 -2.60 -17.59 -12.04
CA TYR A 275 -1.23 -18.08 -12.15
C TYR A 275 -1.24 -19.57 -12.48
N LEU A 276 -0.92 -19.89 -13.73
CA LEU A 276 -0.77 -21.25 -14.24
C LEU A 276 0.67 -21.73 -14.11
N THR A 277 0.86 -22.84 -13.41
CA THR A 277 2.17 -23.49 -13.20
C THR A 277 2.51 -24.50 -14.29
N ARG A 278 1.84 -24.43 -15.44
CA ARG A 278 2.09 -25.27 -16.62
C ARG A 278 1.73 -24.55 -17.90
N SER A 279 2.18 -25.09 -19.02
CA SER A 279 1.81 -24.64 -20.36
C SER A 279 0.29 -24.63 -20.59
N TRP A 280 -0.22 -23.59 -21.26
CA TRP A 280 -1.60 -23.47 -21.74
C TRP A 280 -1.63 -23.47 -23.27
N THR A 281 -2.04 -24.58 -23.87
CA THR A 281 -1.86 -24.83 -25.31
C THR A 281 -2.93 -24.24 -26.23
N SER A 282 -4.09 -23.87 -25.68
CA SER A 282 -5.23 -23.31 -26.42
C SER A 282 -5.91 -22.25 -25.55
N ALA A 283 -5.20 -21.15 -25.30
CA ALA A 283 -5.70 -20.10 -24.42
C ALA A 283 -6.81 -19.29 -25.10
N ASN A 284 -8.06 -19.53 -24.72
CA ASN A 284 -9.18 -18.65 -25.08
C ASN A 284 -9.44 -17.69 -23.93
N LEU A 285 -9.14 -16.41 -24.15
CA LEU A 285 -9.29 -15.36 -23.15
C LEU A 285 -10.68 -14.72 -23.18
N ASP A 286 -11.49 -14.96 -24.21
CA ASP A 286 -12.82 -14.35 -24.42
C ASP A 286 -12.87 -12.83 -24.14
N ARG A 287 -13.38 -12.40 -22.98
CA ARG A 287 -13.40 -10.99 -22.52
C ARG A 287 -12.78 -10.85 -21.12
N SER A 288 -11.72 -11.60 -20.85
CA SER A 288 -11.08 -11.69 -19.53
C SER A 288 -10.26 -10.43 -19.19
N SER A 289 -9.98 -10.24 -17.91
CA SER A 289 -9.17 -9.10 -17.44
C SER A 289 -8.33 -9.42 -16.19
N GLY A 290 -7.25 -8.65 -15.98
CA GLY A 290 -6.42 -8.73 -14.77
C GLY A 290 -4.96 -9.11 -15.04
N ILE A 291 -4.42 -10.05 -14.27
CA ILE A 291 -3.03 -10.51 -14.42
C ILE A 291 -3.07 -12.00 -14.75
N LEU A 292 -2.58 -12.38 -15.92
CA LEU A 292 -2.40 -13.76 -16.34
C LEU A 292 -0.92 -14.11 -16.30
N ILE A 293 -0.57 -15.11 -15.51
CA ILE A 293 0.79 -15.62 -15.35
C ILE A 293 0.80 -17.06 -15.86
N VAL A 294 1.73 -17.38 -16.76
CA VAL A 294 2.00 -18.74 -17.25
C VAL A 294 3.49 -19.00 -17.05
N HIS A 295 3.83 -19.55 -15.90
CA HIS A 295 5.22 -19.67 -15.43
C HIS A 295 5.41 -20.96 -14.65
N ASP A 296 6.49 -21.68 -14.88
CA ASP A 296 6.95 -22.79 -14.03
C ASP A 296 8.37 -22.54 -13.51
N ASP A 297 8.77 -23.29 -12.48
CA ASP A 297 10.05 -23.08 -11.81
C ASP A 297 11.25 -23.38 -12.75
N GLU A 298 11.01 -24.14 -13.81
CA GLU A 298 11.98 -24.45 -14.87
C GLU A 298 12.07 -23.38 -15.97
N GLY A 299 11.13 -22.43 -16.05
CA GLY A 299 11.10 -21.42 -17.11
C GLY A 299 10.67 -21.96 -18.48
N GLU A 300 9.89 -23.05 -18.51
CA GLU A 300 9.48 -23.77 -19.70
C GLU A 300 7.96 -23.72 -19.96
N ALA A 301 7.20 -23.03 -19.12
CA ALA A 301 5.76 -22.87 -19.32
C ALA A 301 5.46 -22.04 -20.58
N LYS A 302 4.63 -22.60 -21.46
CA LYS A 302 4.28 -21.99 -22.75
C LYS A 302 2.84 -21.52 -22.78
N LEU A 303 2.63 -20.25 -23.12
CA LEU A 303 1.34 -19.76 -23.54
C LEU A 303 1.20 -19.91 -25.06
N LYS A 304 0.28 -20.77 -25.51
CA LYS A 304 0.09 -21.07 -26.94
C LYS A 304 -1.31 -20.81 -27.45
N ASN A 305 -1.38 -20.50 -28.74
CA ASN A 305 -2.61 -20.33 -29.51
C ASN A 305 -3.61 -19.40 -28.82
N VAL A 306 -3.10 -18.25 -28.35
CA VAL A 306 -3.90 -17.27 -27.62
C VAL A 306 -4.97 -16.71 -28.55
N SER A 307 -6.21 -16.60 -28.06
CA SER A 307 -7.37 -16.06 -28.77
C SER A 307 -8.25 -15.24 -27.81
N GLY A 308 -9.18 -14.44 -28.37
CA GLY A 308 -10.08 -13.60 -27.60
C GLY A 308 -9.46 -12.26 -27.16
N THR A 309 -10.19 -11.50 -26.36
CA THR A 309 -9.77 -10.20 -25.83
C THR A 309 -9.34 -10.34 -24.37
N PHE A 310 -8.19 -9.78 -24.03
CA PHE A 310 -7.71 -9.70 -22.67
C PHE A 310 -7.31 -8.27 -22.32
N LYS A 311 -7.77 -7.79 -21.17
CA LYS A 311 -7.43 -6.46 -20.65
C LYS A 311 -6.58 -6.60 -19.39
N GLY A 312 -5.29 -6.34 -19.48
CA GLY A 312 -4.41 -6.50 -18.34
C GLY A 312 -2.97 -6.79 -18.71
N VAL A 313 -2.32 -7.59 -17.86
CA VAL A 313 -0.93 -7.98 -18.04
C VAL A 313 -0.85 -9.48 -18.25
N ILE A 314 -0.10 -9.88 -19.26
CA ILE A 314 0.30 -11.28 -19.44
C ILE A 314 1.79 -11.39 -19.11
N ILE A 315 2.14 -12.28 -18.20
CA ILE A 315 3.52 -12.66 -17.87
C ILE A 315 3.64 -14.13 -18.24
N THR A 316 4.60 -14.48 -19.08
CA THR A 316 4.79 -15.87 -19.50
C THR A 316 6.26 -16.17 -19.65
N ASP A 317 6.68 -17.40 -19.39
CA ASP A 317 8.06 -17.78 -19.71
C ASP A 317 8.28 -17.72 -21.20
N ASP A 318 7.50 -18.49 -21.94
CA ASP A 318 7.57 -18.55 -23.39
C ASP A 318 6.19 -18.35 -24.00
N ILE A 319 6.17 -17.74 -25.19
CA ILE A 319 4.94 -17.50 -25.93
C ILE A 319 5.08 -18.06 -27.34
N GLU A 320 4.23 -19.04 -27.64
CA GLU A 320 4.27 -19.77 -28.90
C GLU A 320 2.93 -19.54 -29.62
N HIS A 321 2.93 -18.55 -30.50
CA HIS A 321 1.76 -18.12 -31.28
C HIS A 321 0.67 -17.39 -30.46
N ILE A 322 0.67 -16.06 -30.58
CA ILE A 322 -0.54 -15.27 -30.40
C ILE A 322 -1.30 -15.34 -31.73
N ASN A 323 -2.39 -16.11 -31.78
CA ASN A 323 -3.11 -16.37 -33.02
C ASN A 323 -4.56 -15.83 -32.94
N SER A 324 -5.40 -16.18 -33.92
CA SER A 324 -6.86 -16.15 -33.76
C SER A 324 -7.48 -14.84 -33.21
N ASN A 325 -7.34 -13.72 -33.94
CA ASN A 325 -7.94 -12.42 -33.62
C ASN A 325 -7.75 -11.98 -32.15
N ALA A 326 -6.67 -12.44 -31.50
CA ALA A 326 -6.41 -12.09 -30.11
C ALA A 326 -6.18 -10.59 -30.00
N LYS A 327 -6.81 -9.95 -29.00
CA LYS A 327 -6.65 -8.53 -28.72
C LYS A 327 -6.23 -8.35 -27.27
N LEU A 328 -4.97 -8.00 -27.07
CA LEU A 328 -4.38 -7.75 -25.76
C LEU A 328 -4.31 -6.24 -25.54
N ILE A 329 -4.96 -5.74 -24.50
CA ILE A 329 -4.96 -4.32 -24.12
C ILE A 329 -4.28 -4.20 -22.75
N GLY A 330 -3.08 -3.65 -22.71
CA GLY A 330 -2.25 -3.57 -21.50
C GLY A 330 -0.77 -3.83 -21.80
N ALA A 331 -0.17 -4.88 -21.24
CA ALA A 331 1.24 -5.23 -21.48
C ALA A 331 1.48 -6.74 -21.53
N LEU A 332 2.52 -7.16 -22.25
CA LEU A 332 2.96 -8.55 -22.36
C LEU A 332 4.44 -8.67 -21.98
N PHE A 333 4.77 -9.63 -21.11
CA PHE A 333 6.12 -9.95 -20.69
C PHE A 333 6.48 -11.39 -21.06
N GLY A 334 7.63 -11.55 -21.73
CA GLY A 334 8.26 -12.85 -21.99
C GLY A 334 9.54 -12.99 -21.16
N LEU A 335 9.55 -13.91 -20.21
CA LEU A 335 10.67 -14.07 -19.27
C LEU A 335 11.83 -14.89 -19.84
N LYS A 336 11.56 -15.79 -20.79
CA LYS A 336 12.56 -16.62 -21.46
C LYS A 336 13.50 -15.78 -22.29
N SER A 337 14.79 -16.10 -22.21
CA SER A 337 15.88 -15.34 -22.84
C SER A 337 16.15 -15.68 -24.30
N GLU A 338 15.52 -16.71 -24.87
CA GLU A 338 15.86 -17.15 -26.22
C GLU A 338 14.66 -17.62 -27.03
N GLY A 339 14.68 -17.29 -28.32
CA GLY A 339 13.83 -17.94 -29.33
C GLY A 339 12.37 -17.47 -29.36
N VAL A 340 12.02 -16.44 -28.61
CA VAL A 340 10.64 -15.97 -28.52
C VAL A 340 10.19 -15.39 -29.86
N THR A 341 9.18 -16.03 -30.46
CA THR A 341 8.58 -15.59 -31.72
C THR A 341 7.15 -15.13 -31.46
N LEU A 342 6.96 -13.81 -31.47
CA LEU A 342 5.67 -13.19 -31.29
C LEU A 342 4.82 -13.31 -32.55
N GLY A 343 3.70 -14.01 -32.40
CA GLY A 343 2.62 -14.01 -33.40
C GLY A 343 2.77 -15.04 -34.50
N ASN A 344 1.63 -15.60 -34.90
CA ASN A 344 1.46 -16.46 -36.07
C ASN A 344 0.03 -16.27 -36.63
N GLY A 345 -0.46 -15.02 -36.63
CA GLY A 345 -1.84 -14.66 -36.96
C GLY A 345 -2.10 -13.15 -36.95
N ASN A 346 -3.37 -12.74 -36.90
CA ASN A 346 -3.84 -11.34 -36.90
C ASN A 346 -4.08 -10.82 -35.47
N ALA A 347 -3.12 -11.03 -34.57
CA ALA A 347 -3.26 -10.56 -33.19
C ALA A 347 -2.94 -9.06 -33.05
N GLU A 348 -3.45 -8.44 -32.00
CA GLU A 348 -3.18 -7.05 -31.62
C GLU A 348 -2.67 -7.00 -30.18
N VAL A 349 -1.57 -6.29 -29.95
CA VAL A 349 -1.08 -5.92 -28.62
C VAL A 349 -1.05 -4.41 -28.53
N LEU A 350 -1.92 -3.84 -27.68
CA LEU A 350 -2.14 -2.41 -27.55
C LEU A 350 -1.72 -1.98 -26.14
N PHE A 351 -0.75 -1.07 -26.03
CA PHE A 351 -0.33 -0.55 -24.74
C PHE A 351 -1.41 0.32 -24.10
N SER A 352 -1.74 0.08 -22.83
CA SER A 352 -2.73 0.87 -22.10
C SER A 352 -2.30 1.14 -20.65
N PRO A 353 -1.78 2.35 -20.34
CA PRO A 353 -1.39 2.70 -18.97
C PRO A 353 -2.61 2.76 -18.04
N GLU A 354 -3.80 3.09 -18.55
CA GLU A 354 -5.05 3.08 -17.80
C GLU A 354 -5.39 1.68 -17.26
N ILE A 355 -5.21 0.64 -18.08
CA ILE A 355 -5.41 -0.75 -17.64
C ILE A 355 -4.34 -1.17 -16.61
N LEU A 356 -3.08 -0.78 -16.79
CA LEU A 356 -2.00 -1.11 -15.87
C LEU A 356 -2.18 -0.45 -14.49
N ALA A 357 -2.66 0.79 -14.45
CA ALA A 357 -3.02 1.46 -13.21
C ALA A 357 -4.21 0.79 -12.47
N GLY A 358 -5.04 0.03 -13.20
CA GLY A 358 -6.25 -0.61 -12.70
C GLY A 358 -6.12 -2.09 -12.33
N LEU A 359 -4.92 -2.66 -12.29
CA LEU A 359 -4.71 -4.10 -12.06
C LEU A 359 -5.24 -4.59 -10.69
N PRO A 360 -5.46 -5.89 -10.46
CA PRO A 360 -5.88 -6.41 -9.15
C PRO A 360 -4.79 -6.33 -8.07
N LEU A 361 -3.51 -6.24 -8.46
CA LEU A 361 -2.38 -6.06 -7.54
C LEU A 361 -1.86 -4.62 -7.67
N ALA A 362 -1.24 -4.11 -6.61
CA ALA A 362 -0.64 -2.78 -6.63
C ALA A 362 0.47 -2.63 -5.60
N ASN A 363 1.44 -1.77 -5.91
CA ASN A 363 2.36 -1.26 -4.91
C ASN A 363 1.76 0.01 -4.29
N TYR A 364 1.96 0.18 -2.99
CA TYR A 364 1.48 1.36 -2.28
C TYR A 364 2.68 2.09 -1.70
N LYS A 365 2.82 3.37 -2.08
CA LYS A 365 3.84 4.25 -1.54
C LYS A 365 3.23 5.15 -0.50
N VAL A 366 3.84 5.18 0.69
CA VAL A 366 3.44 6.12 1.73
C VAL A 366 3.80 7.54 1.30
N THR A 367 2.79 8.43 1.29
CA THR A 367 2.95 9.84 0.91
C THR A 367 2.88 10.77 2.10
N SER A 368 2.08 10.44 3.10
CA SER A 368 2.04 11.15 4.38
C SER A 368 1.67 10.21 5.53
N TRP A 369 2.08 10.63 6.73
CA TRP A 369 1.81 9.95 7.99
C TRP A 369 1.37 10.99 9.02
N GLU A 370 0.20 10.78 9.61
CA GLU A 370 -0.38 11.63 10.64
C GLU A 370 -0.70 10.75 11.87
N ASP A 371 -0.18 11.15 13.02
CA ASP A 371 -0.55 10.56 14.30
C ASP A 371 -1.49 11.53 15.04
N SER A 372 -2.70 11.09 15.37
CA SER A 372 -3.66 11.90 16.13
C SER A 372 -3.79 11.36 17.55
N GLN A 373 -3.67 12.27 18.52
CA GLN A 373 -4.01 11.97 19.91
C GLN A 373 -5.48 12.33 20.12
N ASN A 374 -6.30 11.35 20.51
CA ASN A 374 -7.57 11.66 21.16
C ASN A 374 -7.23 11.96 22.63
N ASP A 375 -7.16 13.24 22.97
CA ASP A 375 -6.91 13.69 24.35
C ASP A 375 -8.10 13.50 25.29
#